data_AF-A0A7C1NV13-F1
#
_entry.id   AF-A0A7C1NV13-F1
#
_cell.length_a   1.000
_cell.length_b   1.000
_cell.length_c   1.000
_cell.angle_alpha   90.00
_cell.angle_beta   90.00
_cell.angle_gamma   90.00
#
_symmetry.space_group_name_H-M   'P 1'
#
loop_
_entity.id
_entity.type
_entity.pdbx_description
1 polymer ?
#
loop_
_entity_poly.entity_id
_entity_poly.type
_entity_poly.pdbx_seq_one_letter_code
_entity_poly.pdbx_strand_id
1 'polypeptide(L)'
;NDFAKPDEFVKVSGGLLLLFGIGTIIGPTLGGPVMTAAGPYALFAVTAFAHLLITAYAIYRSRTRAAIPAEDRENVPNLPISASPMSSTPEGLSLDPRAAPLPEQDELEDTPEMEART
;
A
#
# COMPACT_ATOMS: atom_id res chain seq x y z
N ASN A 1 1.59 0.92 -3.08
CA ASN A 1 1.57 1.91 -4.18
C ASN A 1 0.15 1.98 -4.64
N ASP A 2 -0.58 2.98 -4.15
CA ASP A 2 -2.05 2.95 -4.19
C ASP A 2 -2.59 3.30 -5.58
N PHE A 3 -1.68 3.54 -6.54
CA PHE A 3 -1.95 3.75 -7.96
C PHE A 3 -1.55 2.56 -8.85
N ALA A 4 -0.95 1.48 -8.31
CA ALA A 4 -0.59 0.31 -9.13
C ALA A 4 -1.83 -0.50 -9.47
N LYS A 5 -2.00 -0.86 -10.75
CA LYS A 5 -2.95 -1.91 -11.13
C LYS A 5 -2.45 -3.27 -10.61
N PRO A 6 -3.34 -4.27 -10.39
CA PRO A 6 -2.96 -5.59 -9.88
C PRO A 6 -1.78 -6.24 -10.63
N ASP A 7 -1.71 -6.08 -11.95
CA ASP A 7 -0.66 -6.59 -12.83
C ASP A 7 0.67 -5.82 -12.72
N GLU A 8 0.67 -4.62 -12.14
CA GLU A 8 1.85 -3.75 -12.02
C GLU A 8 2.54 -3.85 -10.65
N PHE A 9 1.93 -4.52 -9.68
CA PHE A 9 2.45 -4.60 -8.30
C PHE A 9 3.86 -5.16 -8.22
N VAL A 10 4.17 -6.21 -8.98
CA VAL A 10 5.51 -6.84 -8.99
C VAL A 10 6.55 -5.87 -9.53
N LYS A 11 6.23 -5.16 -10.61
CA LYS A 11 7.12 -4.17 -11.23
C LYS A 11 7.38 -2.99 -10.31
N VAL A 12 6.34 -2.47 -9.67
CA VAL A 12 6.46 -1.35 -8.74
C VAL A 12 7.23 -1.75 -7.49
N SER A 13 6.93 -2.92 -6.92
CA SER A 13 7.66 -3.46 -5.76
C SER A 13 9.14 -3.70 -6.09
N GLY A 14 9.44 -4.25 -7.27
CA GLY A 14 10.82 -4.43 -7.75
C GLY A 14 11.59 -3.11 -7.85
N GLY A 15 10.95 -2.05 -8.37
CA GLY A 15 11.55 -0.71 -8.42
C GLY A 15 11.82 -0.12 -7.03
N LEU A 16 10.90 -0.30 -6.08
CA LEU A 16 11.07 0.15 -4.69
C LEU A 16 12.20 -0.60 -3.98
N LEU A 17 12.32 -1.91 -4.19
CA LEU A 17 13.39 -2.73 -3.63
C LEU A 17 14.76 -2.34 -4.19
N LEU A 18 14.84 -2.07 -5.50
CA LEU A 18 16.07 -1.58 -6.13
C LEU A 18 16.50 -0.23 -5.52
N LEU A 19 15.56 0.71 -5.38
CA LEU A 19 15.84 2.01 -4.78
C LEU A 19 16.30 1.87 -3.32
N PHE A 20 15.66 0.99 -2.56
CA PHE A 20 16.07 0.67 -1.20
C PHE A 20 17.51 0.14 -1.17
N GLY A 21 17.84 -0.83 -2.03
CA GLY A 21 19.20 -1.39 -2.13
C GLY A 21 20.26 -0.33 -2.47
N ILE A 22 19.95 0.59 -3.38
CA ILE A 22 20.86 1.71 -3.67
C ILE A 22 21.07 2.58 -2.42
N GLY A 23 19.99 2.90 -1.71
CA GLY A 23 20.04 3.68 -0.48
C GLY A 23 20.87 3.02 0.63
N THR A 24 20.77 1.70 0.79
CA THR A 24 21.52 0.94 1.80
C THR A 24 23.01 0.82 1.47
N ILE A 25 23.41 0.96 0.21
CA ILE A 25 24.82 1.03 -0.20
C ILE A 25 25.36 2.45 0.02
N ILE A 26 24.63 3.46 -0.45
CA ILE A 26 25.07 4.86 -0.36
C ILE A 26 25.15 5.33 1.10
N GLY A 27 24.18 4.97 1.94
CA GLY A 27 24.09 5.41 3.32
C GLY A 27 25.36 5.17 4.15
N PRO A 28 25.83 3.92 4.31
CA PRO A 28 27.07 3.61 5.02
C PRO A 28 28.32 4.14 4.32
N THR A 29 28.33 4.12 2.98
CA THR A 29 29.46 4.62 2.17
C THR A 29 29.71 6.11 2.43
N LEU A 30 28.65 6.91 2.65
CA LEU A 30 28.77 8.31 3.04
C LEU A 30 28.91 8.47 4.56
N GLY A 31 28.16 7.69 5.34
CA GLY A 31 28.03 7.83 6.79
C GLY A 31 29.35 7.59 7.52
N GLY A 32 30.09 6.54 7.17
CA GLY A 32 31.37 6.23 7.80
C GLY A 32 32.39 7.37 7.67
N PRO A 33 32.75 7.80 6.44
CA PRO A 33 33.67 8.91 6.24
C PRO A 33 33.21 10.23 6.89
N VAL A 34 31.92 10.56 6.83
CA VAL A 34 31.37 11.77 7.46
C VAL A 34 31.52 11.72 8.98
N MET A 35 31.26 10.57 9.60
CA MET A 35 31.49 10.39 11.03
C MET A 35 32.97 10.50 11.41
N THR A 36 33.88 10.00 10.57
CA THR A 36 35.32 10.12 10.80
C THR A 36 35.78 11.58 10.74
N ALA A 37 35.27 12.36 9.80
CA ALA A 37 35.71 13.75 9.60
C ALA A 37 35.04 14.76 10.55
N ALA A 38 33.73 14.63 10.79
CA ALA A 38 32.91 15.61 11.52
C ALA A 38 32.39 15.08 12.87
N GLY A 39 32.76 13.85 13.25
CA GLY A 39 32.33 13.20 14.48
C GLY A 39 31.01 12.42 14.36
N PRO A 40 30.67 11.59 15.36
CA PRO A 40 29.52 10.68 15.30
C PRO A 40 28.17 11.40 15.20
N TYR A 41 28.07 12.63 15.74
CA TYR A 41 26.87 13.45 15.68
C TYR A 41 26.51 13.89 14.24
N ALA A 42 27.47 13.85 13.32
CA ALA A 42 27.23 14.22 11.92
C ALA A 42 26.23 13.28 11.22
N LEU A 43 25.98 12.07 11.73
CA LEU A 43 24.91 11.21 11.23
C LEU A 43 23.54 11.88 11.30
N PHE A 44 23.26 12.65 12.35
CA PHE A 44 21.99 13.38 12.46
C PHE A 44 21.85 14.44 11.37
N ALA A 45 22.95 15.11 11.00
CA ALA A 45 22.94 16.07 9.89
C ALA A 45 22.73 15.37 8.54
N VAL A 46 23.37 14.21 8.32
CA VAL A 46 23.18 13.40 7.10
C VAL A 46 21.74 12.92 6.98
N THR A 47 21.15 12.38 8.05
CA THR A 47 19.76 11.93 8.02
C THR A 47 18.78 13.09 7.85
N ALA A 48 19.02 14.22 8.54
CA ALA A 48 18.21 15.43 8.37
C ALA A 48 18.25 15.93 6.93
N PHE A 49 19.43 15.96 6.30
CA PHE A 49 19.59 16.34 4.90
C PHE A 49 18.84 15.39 3.96
N ALA A 50 18.94 14.07 4.15
CA ALA A 50 18.21 13.09 3.36
C ALA A 50 16.68 13.28 3.48
N HIS A 51 16.16 13.52 4.69
CA HIS A 51 14.74 13.79 4.89
C HIS A 51 14.33 15.11 4.24
N LEU A 52 15.14 16.17 4.35
CA LEU A 52 14.87 17.44 3.68
C LEU A 52 14.75 17.28 2.16
N LEU A 53 15.61 16.47 1.54
CA LEU A 53 15.51 16.15 0.11
C LEU A 53 14.21 15.42 -0.22
N ILE A 54 13.84 14.41 0.58
CA ILE A 54 12.57 13.68 0.40
C ILE A 54 11.37 14.61 0.59
N THR A 55 11.37 15.47 1.61
CA THR A 55 10.32 16.45 1.87
C THR A 55 10.21 17.45 0.72
N ALA A 56 11.33 17.99 0.24
CA ALA A 56 11.34 18.91 -0.91
C ALA A 56 10.76 18.23 -2.15
N TYR A 57 11.17 16.99 -2.44
CA TYR A 57 10.61 16.21 -3.54
C TYR A 57 9.12 15.94 -3.35
N ALA A 58 8.67 15.58 -2.14
CA ALA A 58 7.27 15.34 -1.84
C ALA A 58 6.41 16.60 -2.03
N ILE A 59 6.90 17.77 -1.60
CA ILE A 59 6.25 19.07 -1.83
C ILE A 59 6.17 19.37 -3.32
N TYR A 60 7.29 19.24 -4.04
CA TYR A 60 7.35 19.44 -5.49
C TYR A 60 6.37 18.51 -6.24
N ARG A 61 6.38 17.22 -5.91
CA ARG A 61 5.49 16.21 -6.48
C ARG A 61 4.01 16.49 -6.16
N SER A 62 3.72 16.91 -4.94
CA SER A 62 2.34 17.24 -4.52
C SER A 62 1.80 18.45 -5.29
N ARG A 63 2.63 19.48 -5.48
CA ARG A 63 2.24 20.71 -6.20
C ARG A 63 2.11 20.52 -7.71
N THR A 64 2.84 19.58 -8.28
CA THR A 64 2.79 19.30 -9.73
C THR A 64 1.61 18.42 -10.14
N ARG A 65 1.01 17.67 -9.21
CA ARG A 65 -0.18 16.87 -9.48
C ARG A 65 -1.43 17.70 -9.23
N ALA A 66 -2.29 17.87 -10.23
CA ALA A 66 -3.62 18.43 -10.01
C ALA A 66 -4.37 17.55 -9.00
N ALA A 67 -4.89 18.16 -7.92
CA ALA A 67 -5.81 17.48 -7.03
C ALA A 67 -7.04 17.08 -7.84
N ILE A 68 -7.57 15.86 -7.61
CA ILE A 68 -8.84 15.44 -8.21
C ILE A 68 -9.88 16.52 -7.86
N PRO A 69 -10.51 17.15 -8.87
CA PRO A 69 -11.55 18.15 -8.66
C PRO A 69 -12.57 17.63 -7.67
N ALA A 70 -13.11 18.49 -6.81
CA ALA A 70 -14.05 18.07 -5.77
C ALA A 70 -15.29 17.35 -6.34
N GLU A 71 -15.61 17.62 -7.60
CA GLU A 71 -16.71 17.01 -8.37
C GLU A 71 -16.45 15.56 -8.76
N ASP A 72 -15.18 15.16 -8.94
CA ASP A 72 -14.76 13.79 -9.27
C ASP A 72 -14.35 12.99 -8.02
N ARG A 73 -14.44 13.59 -6.84
CA ARG A 73 -14.23 12.86 -5.58
C ARG A 73 -15.49 12.04 -5.34
N GLU A 74 -15.33 10.72 -5.26
CA GLU A 74 -16.36 9.85 -4.73
C GLU A 74 -16.82 10.42 -3.38
N ASN A 75 -18.10 10.79 -3.30
CA ASN A 75 -18.72 11.20 -2.06
C ASN A 75 -18.86 9.95 -1.20
N VAL A 76 -17.76 9.57 -0.54
CA VAL A 76 -17.79 8.62 0.56
C VAL A 76 -18.45 9.40 1.71
N PRO A 77 -19.72 9.13 2.05
CA PRO A 77 -20.32 9.78 3.19
C PRO A 77 -19.46 9.40 4.40
N ASN A 78 -19.31 10.31 5.37
CA ASN A 78 -18.74 9.95 6.65
C ASN A 78 -19.76 9.04 7.37
N LEU A 79 -19.88 7.78 6.93
CA LEU A 79 -20.65 6.79 7.65
C LEU A 79 -19.92 6.53 8.97
N PRO A 80 -20.64 6.53 10.11
CA PRO A 80 -20.04 6.04 11.34
C PRO A 80 -19.47 4.64 11.09
N ILE A 81 -18.36 4.28 11.74
CA ILE A 81 -17.65 3.00 11.51
C ILE A 81 -18.61 1.80 11.56
N SER A 82 -19.68 1.90 12.36
CA SER A 82 -20.76 0.91 12.47
C SER A 82 -21.56 0.67 11.17
N ALA A 83 -21.54 1.59 10.21
CA ALA A 83 -22.35 1.57 8.99
C ALA A 83 -21.51 1.49 7.71
N SER A 84 -20.17 1.47 7.81
CA SER A 84 -19.32 1.32 6.63
C SER A 84 -19.36 -0.14 6.13
N PRO A 85 -19.59 -0.40 4.83
CA PRO A 85 -19.52 -1.76 4.27
C PRO A 85 -18.12 -2.41 4.39
N MET A 86 -17.09 -1.65 4.79
CA MET A 86 -15.79 -2.21 5.20
C MET A 86 -15.82 -2.97 6.55
N SER A 87 -16.86 -2.79 7.38
CA SER A 87 -16.99 -3.52 8.65
C SER A 87 -17.47 -4.96 8.46
N SER A 88 -17.96 -5.31 7.26
CA SER A 88 -18.38 -6.67 6.91
C SER A 88 -17.47 -7.25 5.82
N THR A 89 -16.17 -7.34 6.09
CA THR A 89 -15.35 -8.34 5.39
C THR A 89 -15.95 -9.72 5.70
N PRO A 90 -16.01 -10.67 4.76
CA PRO A 90 -16.55 -12.02 5.02
C PRO A 90 -15.91 -12.70 6.23
N GLU A 91 -14.60 -12.51 6.44
CA GLU A 91 -13.84 -12.96 7.62
C GLU A 91 -14.17 -12.20 8.92
N GLY A 92 -14.78 -11.02 8.83
CA GLY A 92 -15.28 -10.29 10.00
C GLY A 92 -16.57 -10.89 10.53
N LEU A 93 -17.38 -11.50 9.65
CA LEU A 93 -18.61 -12.19 10.00
C LEU A 93 -18.33 -13.53 10.70
N SER A 94 -17.24 -14.22 10.36
CA SER A 94 -16.81 -15.48 11.01
C SER A 94 -16.25 -15.26 12.42
N LEU A 95 -15.72 -14.06 12.71
CA LEU A 95 -15.20 -13.67 14.01
C LEU A 95 -16.28 -13.08 14.94
N ASP A 96 -17.51 -12.91 14.48
CA ASP A 96 -18.62 -12.47 15.33
C ASP A 96 -19.14 -13.66 16.16
N PRO A 97 -19.00 -13.63 17.51
CA PRO A 97 -19.49 -14.70 18.38
C PRO A 97 -21.02 -14.88 18.35
N ARG A 98 -21.77 -14.01 17.65
CA ARG A 98 -23.21 -14.11 17.42
C ARG A 98 -23.61 -14.45 15.97
N ALA A 99 -22.66 -14.65 15.06
CA ALA A 99 -22.98 -15.05 13.69
C ALA A 99 -23.53 -16.47 13.63
N ALA A 100 -24.56 -16.68 12.82
CA ALA A 100 -25.07 -18.02 12.52
C ALA A 100 -24.04 -18.77 11.65
N PRO A 101 -23.78 -20.07 11.91
CA PRO A 101 -22.89 -20.88 11.08
C PRO A 101 -23.35 -20.82 9.61
N LEU A 102 -22.41 -20.55 8.70
CA LEU A 102 -22.70 -20.59 7.27
C LEU A 102 -23.04 -22.02 6.88
N PRO A 103 -24.06 -22.25 6.03
CA PRO A 103 -24.29 -23.57 5.46
C PRO A 103 -23.03 -24.00 4.69
N GLU A 104 -22.58 -25.22 4.95
CA GLU A 104 -21.39 -25.81 4.31
C GLU A 104 -21.58 -25.77 2.78
N GLN A 105 -20.61 -25.19 2.07
CA GLN A 105 -20.58 -25.13 0.61
C GLN A 105 -20.02 -26.44 0.04
N ASP A 106 -20.59 -27.56 0.44
CA ASP A 106 -20.36 -28.82 -0.25
C ASP A 106 -21.49 -29.03 -1.27
N GLU A 107 -21.11 -29.42 -2.49
CA GLU A 107 -21.98 -29.72 -3.64
C GLU A 107 -22.43 -28.54 -4.53
N LEU A 108 -21.46 -27.77 -5.06
CA LEU A 108 -21.58 -27.20 -6.41
C LEU A 108 -20.39 -27.64 -7.29
N GLU A 109 -19.91 -28.85 -7.07
CA GLU A 109 -18.92 -29.50 -7.93
C GLU A 109 -19.60 -30.66 -8.66
N ASP A 110 -19.58 -30.56 -9.99
CA ASP A 110 -19.87 -31.59 -10.98
C ASP A 110 -21.35 -31.90 -11.30
N THR A 111 -21.94 -31.07 -12.18
CA THR A 111 -22.88 -31.61 -13.16
C THR A 111 -22.40 -31.20 -14.54
N PRO A 112 -21.79 -32.11 -15.33
CA PRO A 112 -21.50 -31.81 -16.71
C PRO A 112 -22.84 -31.71 -17.46
N GLU A 113 -23.15 -30.53 -17.99
CA GLU A 113 -24.08 -30.40 -19.10
C GLU A 113 -23.60 -31.31 -20.23
N MET A 114 -24.38 -32.34 -20.61
CA MET A 114 -24.48 -32.91 -21.96
C MET A 114 -25.33 -34.18 -21.94
N GLU A 115 -26.62 -34.09 -22.24
CA GLU A 115 -27.18 -34.91 -23.33
C GLU A 115 -28.46 -34.28 -23.91
N ALA A 116 -28.43 -34.13 -25.22
CA ALA A 116 -29.38 -33.41 -26.03
C ALA A 116 -30.76 -34.09 -26.06
N ARG A 117 -31.78 -33.25 -26.24
CA ARG A 117 -33.09 -33.69 -26.72
C ARG A 117 -32.96 -34.23 -28.16
N THR A 118 -33.71 -35.30 -28.40
CA THR A 118 -34.12 -35.92 -29.69
C THR A 118 -33.16 -36.88 -30.39
#